data_AF-A0A238LA54-F1
#
_entry.id   AF-A0A238LA54-F1
#
_cell.length_a   1.000
_cell.length_b   1.000
_cell.length_c   1.000
_cell.angle_alpha   90.00
_cell.angle_beta   90.00
_cell.angle_gamma   90.00
#
_symmetry.space_group_name_H-M   'P 1'
#
loop_
_entity.id
_entity.type
_entity.pdbx_description
1 polymer ?
#
loop_
_entity_poly.entity_id
_entity_poly.type
_entity_poly.pdbx_seq_one_letter_code
_entity_poly.pdbx_strand_id
1 'polypeptide(L)'
;MITTATTALWFLPAVIPISLYVAYSDLSKMIIPNKAVYALVAAFAVLGLLALPFPDYLWRWSHLVVVLVIGIAMNAARLLGAGDAKFSAAAAPFIALGDWTIVLSLFTVFVLVSVIGHRIAKATPLRNLAPDWKSWSQGKRFPMGLPLAATLTGYLVLAVIRG
;
A
#
# COMPACT_ATOMS: atom_id res chain seq x y z
N MET A 1 -7.88 -7.42 -16.63
CA MET A 1 -7.82 -6.43 -15.54
C MET A 1 -9.21 -5.83 -15.43
N ILE A 2 -9.80 -5.86 -14.24
CA ILE A 2 -11.20 -5.43 -14.02
C ILE A 2 -11.26 -3.95 -13.68
N THR A 3 -10.33 -3.43 -12.88
CA THR A 3 -10.26 -1.98 -12.64
C THR A 3 -9.94 -1.26 -13.95
N THR A 4 -10.81 -0.34 -14.34
CA THR A 4 -10.66 0.39 -15.60
C THR A 4 -9.59 1.46 -15.52
N ALA A 5 -9.05 1.88 -16.67
CA ALA A 5 -8.12 3.00 -16.75
C ALA A 5 -8.69 4.30 -16.15
N THR A 6 -9.97 4.61 -16.40
CA THR A 6 -10.64 5.80 -15.86
C THR A 6 -10.76 5.74 -14.33
N THR A 7 -11.15 4.59 -13.77
CA THR A 7 -11.20 4.40 -12.31
C THR A 7 -9.83 4.64 -11.68
N ALA A 8 -8.77 4.10 -12.30
CA ALA A 8 -7.41 4.26 -11.80
C ALA A 8 -6.93 5.73 -11.86
N LEU A 9 -7.24 6.45 -12.94
CA LEU A 9 -6.90 7.87 -13.09
C LEU A 9 -7.57 8.75 -12.03
N TRP A 10 -8.76 8.42 -11.57
CA TRP A 10 -9.38 9.11 -10.44
C TRP A 10 -8.65 8.88 -9.12
N PHE A 11 -8.17 7.65 -8.88
CA PHE A 11 -7.53 7.29 -7.61
C PHE A 11 -6.07 7.73 -7.51
N LEU A 12 -5.31 7.66 -8.60
CA LEU A 12 -3.86 7.93 -8.60
C LEU A 12 -3.44 9.28 -8.01
N PRO A 13 -4.12 10.42 -8.31
CA PRO A 13 -3.74 11.72 -7.76
C PRO A 13 -3.71 11.77 -6.22
N ALA A 14 -4.59 11.00 -5.55
CA ALA A 14 -4.58 10.88 -4.10
C ALA A 14 -3.64 9.77 -3.62
N VAL A 15 -3.65 8.60 -4.29
CA VAL A 15 -2.87 7.43 -3.88
C VAL A 15 -1.37 7.70 -3.97
N ILE A 16 -0.87 8.33 -5.03
CA ILE A 16 0.57 8.60 -5.22
C ILE A 16 1.18 9.36 -4.04
N PRO A 17 0.71 10.57 -3.66
CA PRO A 17 1.31 11.32 -2.57
C PRO A 17 1.17 10.60 -1.22
N ILE A 18 0.06 9.92 -0.97
CA ILE A 18 -0.12 9.16 0.28
C ILE A 18 0.84 7.96 0.34
N SER A 19 0.95 7.20 -0.75
CA SER A 19 1.88 6.07 -0.88
C SER A 19 3.33 6.50 -0.71
N LEU A 20 3.74 7.63 -1.32
CA LEU A 20 5.08 8.19 -1.14
C LEU A 20 5.33 8.59 0.32
N TYR A 21 4.35 9.22 0.97
CA TYR A 21 4.43 9.59 2.38
C TYR A 21 4.55 8.36 3.30
N VAL A 22 3.78 7.29 3.03
CA VAL A 22 3.87 6.03 3.77
C VAL A 22 5.24 5.39 3.59
N ALA A 23 5.70 5.24 2.35
CA ALA A 23 7.01 4.66 2.05
C ALA A 23 8.13 5.43 2.75
N TYR A 24 8.13 6.77 2.65
CA TYR A 24 9.10 7.62 3.32
C TYR A 24 9.04 7.51 4.85
N SER A 25 7.85 7.59 5.44
CA SER A 25 7.68 7.50 6.89
C SER A 25 8.13 6.14 7.42
N ASP A 26 7.83 5.07 6.71
CA ASP A 26 8.19 3.73 7.15
C ASP A 26 9.69 3.45 6.97
N LEU A 27 10.30 3.91 5.89
CA LEU A 27 11.76 3.84 5.72
C LEU A 27 12.52 4.66 6.78
N SER A 28 12.05 5.87 7.09
CA SER A 28 12.73 6.79 8.01
C SER A 28 12.46 6.48 9.48
N LYS A 29 11.22 6.18 9.84
CA LYS A 29 10.76 6.07 11.23
C LYS A 29 10.27 4.68 11.60
N MET A 30 10.11 3.77 10.63
CA MET A 30 9.47 2.45 10.80
C MET A 30 8.07 2.55 11.38
N ILE A 31 7.33 3.55 10.91
CA ILE A 31 5.97 3.85 11.32
C ILE A 31 5.16 4.17 10.07
N ILE A 32 4.06 3.44 9.88
CA ILE A 32 2.96 3.82 8.99
C ILE A 32 2.01 4.75 9.76
N PRO A 33 1.90 6.04 9.41
CA PRO A 33 1.10 6.98 10.19
C PRO A 33 -0.39 6.74 10.01
N ASN A 34 -1.17 6.74 11.10
CA ASN A 34 -2.64 6.60 11.03
C ASN A 34 -3.27 7.67 10.12
N LYS A 35 -2.72 8.89 10.07
CA LYS A 35 -3.21 9.95 9.18
C LYS A 35 -3.14 9.57 7.70
N ALA A 36 -2.16 8.76 7.29
CA ALA A 36 -2.05 8.28 5.91
C ALA A 36 -3.12 7.21 5.62
N VAL A 37 -3.38 6.33 6.60
CA VAL A 37 -4.47 5.35 6.53
C VAL A 37 -5.82 6.05 6.42
N TYR A 38 -6.10 7.03 7.28
CA TYR A 38 -7.32 7.82 7.22
C TYR A 38 -7.43 8.61 5.91
N ALA A 39 -6.33 9.14 5.39
CA ALA A 39 -6.31 9.82 4.10
C ALA A 39 -6.68 8.88 2.94
N LEU A 40 -6.21 7.62 2.94
CA LEU A 40 -6.62 6.63 1.93
C LEU A 40 -8.12 6.32 2.02
N VAL A 41 -8.63 6.12 3.23
CA VAL A 41 -10.07 5.84 3.44
C VAL A 41 -10.92 7.03 2.97
N ALA A 42 -10.54 8.26 3.33
CA ALA A 42 -11.23 9.47 2.89
C ALA A 42 -11.13 9.66 1.37
N ALA A 43 -9.96 9.40 0.78
CA ALA A 43 -9.77 9.45 -0.66
C ALA A 43 -10.68 8.45 -1.38
N PHE A 44 -10.81 7.22 -0.88
CA PHE A 44 -11.76 6.26 -1.44
C PHE A 44 -13.21 6.73 -1.30
N ALA A 45 -13.58 7.27 -0.14
CA ALA A 45 -14.95 7.74 0.10
C ALA A 45 -15.39 8.84 -0.89
N VAL A 46 -14.49 9.77 -1.22
CA VAL A 46 -14.78 10.87 -2.14
C VAL A 46 -14.62 10.42 -3.59
N LEU A 47 -13.46 9.87 -3.93
CA LEU A 47 -13.11 9.56 -5.31
C LEU A 47 -13.81 8.30 -5.81
N GLY A 48 -14.16 7.36 -4.93
CA GLY A 48 -14.87 6.14 -5.28
C GLY A 48 -16.26 6.42 -5.85
N LEU A 49 -16.95 7.46 -5.36
CA LEU A 49 -18.23 7.91 -5.90
C LEU A 49 -18.12 8.43 -7.34
N LEU A 50 -16.96 8.97 -7.71
CA LEU A 50 -16.69 9.47 -9.06
C LEU A 50 -16.13 8.36 -9.98
N ALA A 51 -15.39 7.43 -9.40
CA ALA A 51 -14.58 6.46 -10.13
C ALA A 51 -15.30 5.14 -10.43
N LEU A 52 -16.41 4.84 -9.74
CA LEU A 52 -17.07 3.53 -9.78
C LEU A 52 -18.60 3.67 -9.93
N PRO A 53 -19.26 2.69 -10.59
CA PRO A 53 -20.70 2.52 -10.45
C PRO A 53 -21.09 2.39 -8.98
N PHE A 54 -22.24 2.96 -8.62
CA PHE A 54 -22.67 3.04 -7.22
C PHE A 54 -22.74 1.67 -6.50
N PRO A 55 -23.24 0.58 -7.11
CA PRO A 55 -23.21 -0.74 -6.46
C PRO A 55 -21.79 -1.23 -6.16
N ASP A 56 -20.85 -1.06 -7.10
CA ASP A 56 -19.45 -1.46 -6.91
C ASP A 56 -18.81 -0.63 -5.80
N TYR A 57 -19.01 0.69 -5.81
CA TYR A 57 -18.52 1.59 -4.76
C TYR A 57 -18.93 1.10 -3.36
N LEU A 58 -20.21 0.77 -3.17
CA LEU A 58 -20.71 0.23 -1.90
C LEU A 58 -20.04 -1.09 -1.54
N TRP A 59 -19.86 -1.98 -2.53
CA TRP A 59 -19.31 -3.31 -2.26
C TRP A 59 -17.83 -3.30 -1.95
N ARG A 60 -17.06 -2.35 -2.49
CA ARG A 60 -15.66 -2.18 -2.18
C ARG A 60 -15.39 -1.76 -0.72
N TRP A 61 -16.36 -1.19 -0.01
CA TRP A 61 -16.24 -0.96 1.43
C TRP A 61 -16.15 -2.26 2.24
N SER A 62 -16.79 -3.34 1.78
CA SER A 62 -16.67 -4.65 2.41
C SER A 62 -15.23 -5.16 2.39
N HIS A 63 -14.44 -4.82 1.36
CA HIS A 63 -13.03 -5.21 1.27
C HIS A 63 -12.23 -4.65 2.44
N LEU A 64 -12.47 -3.39 2.84
CA LEU A 64 -11.81 -2.78 3.99
C LEU A 64 -12.10 -3.58 5.25
N VAL A 65 -13.38 -3.88 5.51
CA VAL A 65 -13.81 -4.60 6.72
C VAL A 65 -13.19 -5.99 6.75
N VAL A 66 -13.27 -6.75 5.66
CA VAL A 66 -12.74 -8.11 5.57
C VAL A 66 -11.22 -8.12 5.76
N VAL A 67 -10.49 -7.25 5.05
CA VAL A 67 -9.03 -7.19 5.15
C VAL A 67 -8.60 -6.69 6.53
N LEU A 68 -9.35 -5.80 7.17
CA LEU A 68 -9.07 -5.36 8.55
C LEU A 68 -9.23 -6.51 9.55
N VAL A 69 -10.32 -7.29 9.46
CA VAL A 69 -10.56 -8.44 10.34
C VAL A 69 -9.44 -9.47 10.19
N ILE A 70 -9.07 -9.80 8.95
CA ILE A 70 -7.93 -10.69 8.66
C ILE A 70 -6.64 -10.10 9.23
N GLY A 71 -6.38 -8.81 9.00
CA GLY A 71 -5.20 -8.11 9.49
C GLY A 71 -5.10 -8.10 11.02
N ILE A 72 -6.22 -7.94 11.72
CA ILE A 72 -6.29 -8.03 13.20
C ILE A 72 -5.94 -9.45 13.66
N ALA A 73 -6.51 -10.48 13.03
CA ALA A 73 -6.22 -11.88 13.37
C ALA A 73 -4.73 -12.23 13.15
N MET A 74 -4.17 -11.80 12.02
CA MET A 74 -2.74 -12.01 11.71
C MET A 74 -1.82 -11.21 12.65
N ASN A 75 -2.21 -9.99 13.03
CA ASN A 75 -1.47 -9.21 14.02
C ASN A 75 -1.50 -9.85 15.41
N ALA A 76 -2.65 -10.37 15.84
CA ALA A 76 -2.79 -11.14 17.08
C ALA A 76 -1.91 -12.40 17.08
N ALA A 77 -1.77 -13.05 15.92
CA ALA A 77 -0.85 -14.15 15.70
C ALA A 77 0.62 -13.73 15.52
N ARG A 78 0.96 -12.44 15.64
CA ARG A 78 2.30 -11.85 15.45
C ARG A 78 2.92 -12.06 14.06
N LEU A 79 2.09 -12.26 13.04
CA LEU A 79 2.53 -12.48 11.65
C LEU A 79 2.84 -11.18 10.92
N LEU A 80 2.16 -10.08 11.25
CA LEU A 80 2.34 -8.77 10.62
C LEU A 80 2.09 -7.61 11.62
N GLY A 81 2.63 -6.43 11.32
CA GLY A 81 2.51 -5.26 12.17
C GLY A 81 1.13 -4.60 12.10
N ALA A 82 0.65 -4.00 13.19
CA ALA A 82 -0.65 -3.34 13.21
C ALA A 82 -0.77 -2.20 12.16
N GLY A 83 0.34 -1.53 11.83
CA GLY A 83 0.38 -0.54 10.74
C GLY A 83 0.12 -1.16 9.37
N ASP A 84 0.76 -2.30 9.08
CA ASP A 84 0.63 -3.02 7.81
C ASP A 84 -0.80 -3.51 7.59
N ALA A 85 -1.44 -4.03 8.64
CA ALA A 85 -2.86 -4.43 8.61
C ALA A 85 -3.76 -3.24 8.25
N LYS A 86 -3.59 -2.12 8.96
CA LYS A 86 -4.41 -0.92 8.76
C LYS A 86 -4.25 -0.34 7.36
N PHE A 87 -3.01 -0.25 6.86
CA PHE A 87 -2.76 0.24 5.52
C PHE A 87 -3.35 -0.70 4.45
N SER A 88 -3.13 -2.00 4.58
CA SER A 88 -3.68 -3.00 3.65
C SER A 88 -5.21 -2.94 3.61
N ALA A 89 -5.86 -2.79 4.77
CA ALA A 89 -7.31 -2.62 4.85
C ALA A 89 -7.79 -1.33 4.16
N ALA A 90 -7.10 -0.20 4.37
CA ALA A 90 -7.43 1.06 3.71
C ALA A 90 -7.15 1.04 2.19
N ALA A 91 -6.19 0.24 1.74
CA ALA A 91 -5.88 0.04 0.33
C ALA A 91 -6.88 -0.88 -0.38
N ALA A 92 -7.51 -1.82 0.34
CA ALA A 92 -8.36 -2.86 -0.24
C ALA A 92 -9.54 -2.34 -1.10
N PRO A 93 -10.24 -1.24 -0.73
CA PRO A 93 -11.30 -0.68 -1.58
C PRO A 93 -10.81 -0.15 -2.94
N PHE A 94 -9.53 0.16 -3.10
CA PHE A 94 -9.00 0.61 -4.39
C PHE A 94 -8.81 -0.55 -5.39
N ILE A 95 -8.90 -1.79 -4.92
CA ILE A 95 -8.64 -3.01 -5.70
C ILE A 95 -9.95 -3.70 -6.06
N ALA A 96 -10.12 -4.04 -7.34
CA ALA A 96 -11.22 -4.90 -7.77
C ALA A 96 -10.96 -6.33 -7.30
N LEU A 97 -11.98 -7.00 -6.75
CA LEU A 97 -11.82 -8.35 -6.19
C LEU A 97 -11.25 -9.32 -7.22
N GLY A 98 -11.70 -9.28 -8.49
CA GLY A 98 -11.20 -10.20 -9.51
C GLY A 98 -9.77 -9.92 -10.00
N ASP A 99 -9.13 -8.82 -9.57
CA ASP A 99 -7.71 -8.56 -9.85
C ASP A 99 -6.77 -9.03 -8.71
N TRP A 100 -7.29 -9.77 -7.72
CA TRP A 100 -6.53 -10.17 -6.53
C TRP A 100 -5.21 -10.91 -6.85
N THR A 101 -5.19 -11.77 -7.86
CA THR A 101 -3.98 -12.51 -8.28
C THR A 101 -2.90 -11.57 -8.84
N ILE A 102 -3.29 -10.52 -9.56
CA ILE A 102 -2.39 -9.48 -10.05
C ILE A 102 -1.79 -8.73 -8.87
N VAL A 103 -2.61 -8.36 -7.89
CA VAL A 103 -2.17 -7.64 -6.68
C VAL A 103 -1.18 -8.47 -5.87
N LEU A 104 -1.45 -9.76 -5.65
CA LEU A 104 -0.53 -10.65 -4.95
C LEU A 104 0.79 -10.84 -5.71
N SER A 105 0.73 -10.90 -7.04
CA SER A 105 1.93 -10.99 -7.89
C SER A 105 2.76 -9.71 -7.79
N LEU A 106 2.14 -8.54 -7.89
CA LEU A 106 2.80 -7.25 -7.70
C LEU A 106 3.38 -7.11 -6.31
N PHE A 107 2.65 -7.51 -5.28
CA PHE A 107 3.12 -7.49 -3.90
C PHE A 107 4.38 -8.33 -3.73
N THR A 108 4.38 -9.55 -4.28
CA THR A 108 5.54 -10.44 -4.23
C THR A 108 6.77 -9.80 -4.90
N VAL A 109 6.59 -9.26 -6.11
CA VAL A 109 7.67 -8.58 -6.84
C VAL A 109 8.17 -7.36 -6.07
N PHE A 110 7.29 -6.50 -5.58
CA PHE A 110 7.68 -5.30 -4.87
C PHE A 110 8.33 -5.59 -3.52
N VAL A 111 7.92 -6.64 -2.81
CA VAL A 111 8.64 -7.09 -1.60
C VAL A 111 10.07 -7.47 -1.95
N LEU A 112 10.29 -8.30 -2.98
CA LEU A 112 11.64 -8.70 -3.39
C LEU A 112 12.49 -7.49 -3.80
N VAL A 113 11.97 -6.63 -4.68
CA VAL A 113 12.67 -5.43 -5.14
C VAL A 113 12.97 -4.49 -3.98
N SER A 114 12.02 -4.27 -3.08
CA SER A 114 12.17 -3.34 -1.96
C SER A 114 13.16 -3.86 -0.92
N VAL A 115 13.13 -5.17 -0.62
CA VAL A 115 14.11 -5.79 0.29
C VAL A 115 15.50 -5.72 -0.32
N ILE A 116 15.68 -6.15 -1.57
CA ILE A 116 16.99 -6.12 -2.24
C ILE A 116 17.51 -4.68 -2.31
N GLY A 117 16.70 -3.75 -2.80
CA GLY A 117 17.05 -2.34 -2.93
C GLY A 117 17.43 -1.70 -1.59
N HIS A 118 16.66 -1.97 -0.54
CA HIS A 118 16.97 -1.47 0.81
C HIS A 118 18.29 -2.02 1.34
N ARG A 119 18.55 -3.33 1.16
CA ARG A 119 19.79 -3.96 1.62
C ARG A 119 21.01 -3.43 0.86
N ILE A 120 20.90 -3.22 -0.45
CA ILE A 120 21.95 -2.59 -1.25
C ILE A 120 22.18 -1.14 -0.80
N ALA A 121 21.11 -0.35 -0.62
CA ALA A 121 21.24 1.04 -0.16
C ALA A 121 21.91 1.12 1.22
N LYS A 122 21.56 0.20 2.14
CA LYS A 122 22.16 0.09 3.47
C LYS A 122 23.65 -0.30 3.42
N ALA A 123 24.05 -1.14 2.47
CA ALA A 123 25.42 -1.65 2.34
C ALA A 123 26.37 -0.70 1.58
N THR A 124 25.83 0.35 0.95
CA THR A 124 26.58 1.29 0.11
C THR A 124 26.61 2.70 0.73
N PRO A 125 27.41 3.64 0.20
CA PRO A 125 27.40 5.03 0.64
C PRO A 125 26.05 5.74 0.46
N LEU A 126 25.09 5.15 -0.26
CA LEU A 126 23.72 5.69 -0.40
C LEU A 126 23.03 5.92 0.94
N ARG A 127 23.33 5.10 1.97
CA ARG A 127 22.81 5.33 3.33
C ARG A 127 23.15 6.71 3.89
N ASN A 128 24.25 7.34 3.43
CA ASN A 128 24.69 8.65 3.89
C ASN A 128 23.80 9.79 3.39
N LEU A 129 22.94 9.55 2.39
CA LEU A 129 21.90 10.50 1.97
C LEU A 129 20.78 10.64 3.03
N ALA A 130 20.67 9.67 3.92
CA ALA A 130 19.63 9.60 4.94
C ALA A 130 20.17 8.96 6.24
N PRO A 131 21.17 9.59 6.90
CA PRO A 131 21.90 8.96 8.01
C PRO A 131 21.02 8.66 9.21
N ASP A 132 19.96 9.45 9.41
CA ASP A 132 19.07 9.37 10.58
C ASP A 132 17.92 8.36 10.43
N TRP A 133 17.84 7.64 9.30
CA TRP A 133 16.77 6.68 9.09
C TRP A 133 16.91 5.45 10.00
N LYS A 134 15.84 5.15 10.75
CA LYS A 134 15.79 4.03 11.68
C LYS A 134 15.91 2.67 10.99
N SER A 135 15.42 2.53 9.75
CA SER A 135 15.43 1.24 9.05
C SER A 135 16.84 0.69 8.80
N TRP A 136 17.88 1.52 8.89
CA TRP A 136 19.27 1.06 8.79
C TRP A 136 19.71 0.19 9.95
N SER A 137 19.24 0.45 11.18
CA SER A 137 19.76 -0.18 12.41
C SER A 137 18.82 -1.23 13.02
N GLN A 138 17.67 -1.52 12.41
CA GLN A 138 16.59 -2.33 13.01
C GLN A 138 16.71 -3.85 12.75
N GLY A 139 17.95 -4.31 12.59
CA GLY A 139 18.29 -5.74 12.44
C GLY A 139 17.58 -6.43 11.28
N LYS A 140 16.77 -7.45 11.62
CA LYS A 140 16.00 -8.27 10.66
C LYS A 140 14.68 -7.62 10.23
N ARG A 141 14.17 -6.61 10.95
CA ARG A 141 12.92 -5.95 10.59
C ARG A 141 13.08 -5.18 9.28
N PHE A 142 12.01 -5.13 8.50
CA PHE A 142 11.98 -4.46 7.21
C PHE A 142 10.73 -3.56 7.14
N PRO A 143 10.85 -2.32 6.61
CA PRO A 143 9.72 -1.40 6.48
C PRO A 143 8.77 -1.83 5.35
N MET A 144 7.69 -2.53 5.72
CA MET A 144 6.69 -3.08 4.80
C MET A 144 5.82 -2.01 4.12
N GLY A 145 5.79 -0.79 4.65
CA GLY A 145 5.08 0.34 4.04
C GLY A 145 5.57 0.65 2.62
N LEU A 146 6.86 0.44 2.32
CA LEU A 146 7.42 0.63 0.98
C LEU A 146 6.79 -0.33 -0.05
N PRO A 147 6.88 -1.67 0.09
CA PRO A 147 6.27 -2.57 -0.88
C PRO A 147 4.74 -2.52 -0.89
N LEU A 148 4.08 -2.28 0.26
CA LEU A 148 2.62 -2.12 0.29
C LEU A 148 2.16 -0.90 -0.52
N ALA A 149 2.80 0.26 -0.32
CA ALA A 149 2.51 1.47 -1.06
C ALA A 149 2.84 1.32 -2.55
N ALA A 150 3.97 0.70 -2.88
CA ALA A 150 4.36 0.41 -4.26
C ALA A 150 3.37 -0.53 -4.95
N THR A 151 2.84 -1.52 -4.23
CA THR A 151 1.84 -2.46 -4.77
C THR A 151 0.55 -1.74 -5.14
N LEU A 152 0.02 -0.92 -4.23
CA LEU A 152 -1.21 -0.17 -4.49
C LEU A 152 -1.04 0.78 -5.69
N THR A 153 0.04 1.57 -5.68
CA THR A 153 0.33 2.51 -6.78
C THR A 153 0.59 1.76 -8.09
N GLY A 154 1.40 0.70 -8.06
CA GLY A 154 1.75 -0.10 -9.23
C GLY A 154 0.54 -0.83 -9.82
N TYR A 155 -0.38 -1.30 -8.99
CA TYR A 155 -1.65 -1.88 -9.44
C TYR A 155 -2.49 -0.85 -10.21
N LEU A 156 -2.64 0.36 -9.67
CA LEU A 156 -3.40 1.42 -10.34
C LEU A 156 -2.70 1.91 -11.61
N VAL A 157 -1.37 2.05 -11.62
CA VAL A 157 -0.61 2.36 -12.84
C VAL A 157 -0.81 1.28 -13.89
N LEU A 158 -0.77 0.01 -13.50
CA LEU A 158 -1.03 -1.10 -14.41
C LEU A 158 -2.47 -1.06 -14.96
N ALA A 159 -3.45 -0.64 -14.16
CA ALA A 159 -4.83 -0.40 -14.58
C ALA A 159 -4.98 0.75 -15.58
N VAL A 160 -4.18 1.81 -15.47
CA VAL A 160 -4.13 2.84 -16.52
C VAL A 160 -3.63 2.27 -17.86
N ILE A 161 -2.69 1.33 -17.82
CA ILE A 161 -2.04 0.79 -19.03
C ILE A 161 -2.86 -0.36 -19.66
N ARG A 162 -3.53 -1.18 -18.84
CA ARG A 162 -4.12 -2.47 -19.25
C ARG A 162 -5.61 -2.65 -18.90
N GLY A 163 -6.24 -1.66 -18.29
CA GLY A 163 -7.67 -1.66 -17.94
C GLY A 163 -8.49 -0.77 -18.85
#